data_AF-G3VUI5-F1
#
_entry.id   AF-G3VUI5-F1
#
_cell.length_a   1.000
_cell.length_b   1.000
_cell.length_c   1.000
_cell.angle_alpha   90.00
_cell.angle_beta   90.00
_cell.angle_gamma   90.00
#
_symmetry.space_group_name_H-M   'P 1'
#
loop_
_entity.id
_entity.type
_entity.pdbx_description
1 polymer ?
#
loop_
_entity_poly.entity_id
_entity_poly.type
_entity_poly.pdbx_seq_one_letter_code
_entity_poly.pdbx_strand_id
1 'polypeptide(L)'
;MEGNRDEAEKCIEIAREALEAGNRDRALRFLHKAEKLYPSPTARVLLEAIMKNGSTAANGPHCRKTSGGDHNRPNSTKDSTCAGGESGKAYTKDQVDGVLSINKCKNYYEVLGVTKDAGDEDLKKAYRKLALKFHPDKNHAPGATDAFKKIGNAYAVLSNPEKRKQYDLTGNEDQACNHQNNGRFNFHRGCEADITPEDLFNIFFGGGFPSGSVHSFSNGRAGYSHHHQHRHSGHEREEERGDGGFSVFIQLMPIVVLILVSLLSQLMVSNPPYSLYPRSGSGQTIKMQTENLGVVYYVNKDFKNEYKGMLLQKVEKSVEEDYVTNIRNNCWKERQQKTDMQYAAKVYRDDRLRKKAESLSMDNCKELERLTSIYRGG
;
A
#
# COMPACT_ATOMS: atom_id res chain seq x y z
N MET A 1 26.78 -24.45 -12.05
CA MET A 1 26.22 -23.35 -12.89
C MET A 1 25.23 -23.90 -13.93
N GLU A 2 24.85 -25.18 -13.85
CA GLU A 2 24.08 -25.85 -14.91
C GLU A 2 22.65 -25.35 -15.12
N GLY A 3 21.92 -24.89 -14.09
CA GLY A 3 20.49 -24.55 -14.23
C GLY A 3 20.16 -23.48 -15.29
N ASN A 4 21.09 -22.56 -15.60
CA ASN A 4 20.89 -21.58 -16.68
C ASN A 4 21.13 -22.18 -18.09
N ARG A 5 21.90 -23.27 -18.17
CA ARG A 5 22.15 -24.02 -19.40
C ARG A 5 20.94 -24.89 -19.74
N ASP A 6 20.40 -25.63 -18.78
CA ASP A 6 19.22 -26.49 -18.99
C ASP A 6 18.00 -25.69 -19.49
N GLU A 7 17.79 -24.50 -18.95
CA GLU A 7 16.70 -23.61 -19.35
C GLU A 7 16.93 -22.95 -20.72
N ALA A 8 18.20 -22.73 -21.12
CA ALA A 8 18.54 -22.32 -22.47
C ALA A 8 18.36 -23.46 -23.48
N GLU A 9 18.71 -24.70 -23.13
CA GLU A 9 18.52 -25.89 -23.97
C GLU A 9 17.03 -26.15 -24.25
N LYS A 10 16.14 -26.08 -23.24
CA LYS A 10 14.67 -26.11 -23.44
C LYS A 10 14.15 -25.00 -24.37
N CYS A 11 14.69 -23.78 -24.26
CA CYS A 11 14.32 -22.69 -25.16
C CYS A 11 14.73 -22.96 -26.62
N ILE A 12 15.80 -23.72 -26.84
CA ILE A 12 16.25 -24.13 -28.19
C ILE A 12 15.36 -25.25 -28.74
N GLU A 13 14.89 -26.18 -27.92
CA GLU A 13 13.93 -27.23 -28.32
C GLU A 13 12.59 -26.63 -28.76
N ILE A 14 11.99 -25.74 -27.94
CA ILE A 14 10.76 -25.01 -28.28
C ILE A 14 10.92 -24.18 -29.58
N ALA A 15 12.13 -23.69 -29.85
CA ALA A 15 12.42 -23.01 -31.10
C ALA A 15 12.46 -23.96 -32.31
N ARG A 16 12.95 -25.20 -32.17
CA ARG A 16 12.91 -26.21 -33.25
C ARG A 16 11.48 -26.62 -33.57
N GLU A 17 10.66 -26.93 -32.56
CA GLU A 17 9.23 -27.22 -32.75
C GLU A 17 8.52 -26.07 -33.48
N ALA A 18 8.84 -24.81 -33.13
CA ALA A 18 8.29 -23.64 -33.80
C ALA A 18 8.75 -23.51 -35.26
N LEU A 19 9.94 -24.00 -35.64
CA LEU A 19 10.41 -24.05 -37.03
C LEU A 19 9.74 -25.16 -37.84
N GLU A 20 9.56 -26.34 -37.25
CA GLU A 20 8.81 -27.45 -37.85
C GLU A 20 7.34 -27.06 -38.08
N ALA A 21 6.74 -26.33 -37.14
CA ALA A 21 5.43 -25.70 -37.29
C ALA A 21 5.40 -24.44 -38.18
N GLY A 22 6.49 -24.12 -38.91
CA GLY A 22 6.60 -22.99 -39.85
C GLY A 22 6.60 -21.59 -39.22
N ASN A 23 6.49 -21.47 -37.90
CA ASN A 23 6.33 -20.22 -37.16
C ASN A 23 7.68 -19.56 -36.81
N ARG A 24 8.35 -19.02 -37.84
CA ARG A 24 9.68 -18.39 -37.76
C ARG A 24 9.79 -17.30 -36.68
N ASP A 25 8.79 -16.42 -36.57
CA ASP A 25 8.78 -15.34 -35.56
C ASP A 25 8.74 -15.85 -34.12
N ARG A 26 8.12 -17.01 -33.89
CA ARG A 26 8.11 -17.66 -32.57
C ARG A 26 9.48 -18.26 -32.28
N ALA A 27 10.07 -18.96 -33.25
CA ALA A 27 11.42 -19.53 -33.11
C ALA A 27 12.48 -18.47 -32.79
N LEU A 28 12.51 -17.35 -33.52
CA LEU A 28 13.46 -16.25 -33.29
C LEU A 28 13.40 -15.70 -31.86
N ARG A 29 12.19 -15.52 -31.30
CA ARG A 29 12.02 -15.03 -29.91
C ARG A 29 12.60 -15.98 -28.87
N PHE A 30 12.41 -17.29 -29.06
CA PHE A 30 12.94 -18.29 -28.13
C PHE A 30 14.46 -18.49 -28.29
N LEU A 31 15.01 -18.38 -29.50
CA LEU A 31 16.46 -18.42 -29.72
C LEU A 31 17.20 -17.22 -29.12
N HIS A 32 16.69 -16.00 -29.28
CA HIS A 32 17.27 -14.82 -28.60
C HIS A 32 17.13 -14.90 -27.07
N LYS A 33 16.05 -15.51 -26.55
CA LYS A 33 15.92 -15.79 -25.12
C LYS A 33 16.99 -16.79 -24.65
N ALA A 34 17.24 -17.86 -25.42
CA ALA A 34 18.26 -18.85 -25.11
C ALA A 34 19.67 -18.22 -25.09
N GLU A 35 20.05 -17.45 -26.11
CA GLU A 35 21.36 -16.79 -26.17
C GLU A 35 21.60 -15.83 -25.00
N LYS A 36 20.55 -15.12 -24.55
CA LYS A 36 20.62 -14.23 -23.38
C LYS A 36 20.77 -14.98 -22.04
N LEU A 37 20.26 -16.21 -21.95
CA LEU A 37 20.38 -17.06 -20.75
C LEU A 37 21.73 -17.78 -20.69
N TYR A 38 22.14 -18.37 -21.81
CA TYR A 38 23.44 -19.03 -21.96
C TYR A 38 23.88 -19.00 -23.44
N PRO A 39 25.03 -18.39 -23.79
CA PRO A 39 25.53 -18.34 -25.16
C PRO A 39 25.90 -19.71 -25.73
N SER A 40 24.93 -20.41 -26.30
CA SER A 40 25.11 -21.73 -26.94
C SER A 40 25.43 -21.60 -28.43
N PRO A 41 26.41 -22.37 -28.98
CA PRO A 41 26.66 -22.41 -30.42
C PRO A 41 25.45 -22.92 -31.21
N THR A 42 24.61 -23.79 -30.64
CA THR A 42 23.44 -24.34 -31.34
C THR A 42 22.34 -23.29 -31.54
N ALA A 43 22.18 -22.33 -30.63
CA ALA A 43 21.23 -21.24 -30.79
C ALA A 43 21.64 -20.29 -31.94
N ARG A 44 22.94 -19.99 -32.04
CA ARG A 44 23.49 -19.10 -33.09
C ARG A 44 23.34 -19.67 -34.50
N VAL A 45 23.69 -20.94 -34.69
CA VAL A 45 23.52 -21.62 -35.98
C VAL A 45 22.06 -21.64 -36.44
N LEU A 46 21.11 -21.81 -35.50
CA LEU A 46 19.68 -21.75 -35.82
C LEU A 46 19.21 -20.32 -36.17
N LEU A 47 19.69 -19.28 -35.48
CA LEU A 47 19.42 -17.89 -35.83
C LEU A 47 19.92 -17.55 -37.24
N GLU A 48 21.17 -17.90 -37.56
CA GLU A 48 21.76 -17.68 -38.89
C GLU A 48 21.00 -18.43 -40.00
N ALA A 49 20.58 -19.68 -39.74
CA ALA A 49 19.79 -20.47 -40.69
C ALA A 49 18.43 -19.82 -41.00
N ILE A 50 17.75 -19.26 -39.99
CA ILE A 50 16.47 -18.56 -40.19
C ILE A 50 16.69 -17.27 -41.00
N MET A 51 17.71 -16.48 -40.67
CA MET A 51 18.03 -15.23 -41.37
C MET A 51 18.39 -15.49 -42.84
N LYS A 52 19.16 -16.54 -43.12
CA LYS A 52 19.55 -16.92 -44.49
C LYS A 52 18.36 -17.40 -45.33
N ASN A 53 17.42 -18.13 -44.74
CA ASN A 53 16.19 -18.61 -45.40
C ASN A 53 15.08 -17.54 -45.53
N GLY A 54 15.29 -16.33 -44.99
CA GLY A 54 14.33 -15.22 -45.05
C GLY A 54 14.36 -14.41 -46.35
N SER A 55 15.37 -14.61 -47.22
CA SER A 55 15.66 -13.69 -48.34
C SER A 55 15.07 -14.09 -49.70
N THR A 56 14.33 -15.19 -49.80
CA THR A 56 13.78 -15.68 -51.08
C THR A 56 12.35 -16.20 -50.95
N ALA A 57 11.35 -15.31 -51.12
CA ALA A 57 10.04 -15.58 -51.75
C ALA A 57 9.07 -14.42 -51.50
N ALA A 58 9.00 -13.48 -52.45
CA ALA A 58 7.84 -12.62 -52.61
C ALA A 58 7.38 -12.75 -54.07
N ASN A 59 6.19 -13.35 -54.30
CA ASN A 59 5.30 -13.07 -55.43
C ASN A 59 4.11 -14.04 -55.48
N GLY A 60 2.91 -13.47 -55.61
CA GLY A 60 1.84 -14.05 -56.43
C GLY A 60 0.69 -14.78 -55.72
N PRO A 61 -0.53 -14.80 -56.31
CA PRO A 61 -1.77 -14.81 -55.50
C PRO A 61 -2.82 -15.86 -55.91
N HIS A 62 -3.80 -16.16 -55.02
CA HIS A 62 -5.22 -16.29 -55.42
C HIS A 62 -6.22 -16.34 -54.24
N CYS A 63 -7.48 -16.03 -54.60
CA CYS A 63 -8.73 -15.97 -53.84
C CYS A 63 -9.10 -17.29 -53.10
N ARG A 64 -10.13 -17.38 -52.22
CA ARG A 64 -11.42 -16.65 -52.12
C ARG A 64 -12.11 -16.84 -50.73
N LYS A 65 -12.99 -15.89 -50.39
CA LYS A 65 -14.07 -15.83 -49.34
C LYS A 65 -14.51 -17.16 -48.67
N THR A 66 -14.93 -17.19 -47.38
CA THR A 66 -16.24 -16.65 -46.90
C THR A 66 -16.30 -15.96 -45.51
N SER A 67 -16.83 -14.73 -45.52
CA SER A 67 -17.75 -14.06 -44.55
C SER A 67 -17.54 -14.11 -43.02
N GLY A 68 -17.40 -12.92 -42.42
CA GLY A 68 -17.88 -12.61 -41.06
C GLY A 68 -17.13 -11.49 -40.32
N GLY A 69 -17.76 -10.32 -40.11
CA GLY A 69 -17.35 -9.34 -39.08
C GLY A 69 -16.59 -8.09 -39.54
N ASP A 70 -17.33 -7.03 -39.86
CA ASP A 70 -16.87 -5.64 -39.98
C ASP A 70 -16.61 -4.98 -38.60
N HIS A 71 -15.88 -3.87 -38.40
CA HIS A 71 -15.26 -2.89 -39.33
C HIS A 71 -13.99 -2.22 -38.74
N ASN A 72 -13.04 -1.93 -39.63
CA ASN A 72 -12.09 -0.80 -39.68
C ASN A 72 -11.49 -0.10 -38.42
N ARG A 73 -10.15 -0.20 -38.38
CA ARG A 73 -9.20 0.84 -37.97
C ARG A 73 -8.93 1.81 -39.14
N PRO A 74 -8.50 3.06 -38.88
CA PRO A 74 -7.19 3.52 -39.40
C PRO A 74 -6.48 4.49 -38.40
N ASN A 75 -5.23 4.95 -38.58
CA ASN A 75 -4.00 4.38 -39.14
C ASN A 75 -2.78 5.11 -38.48
N SER A 76 -1.54 4.72 -38.78
CA SER A 76 -0.29 5.20 -38.15
C SER A 76 0.34 6.44 -38.82
N THR A 77 0.96 7.32 -38.01
CA THR A 77 2.19 8.12 -38.30
C THR A 77 2.80 8.54 -36.94
N LYS A 78 4.12 8.35 -36.68
CA LYS A 78 5.22 9.35 -36.77
C LYS A 78 4.82 10.76 -36.27
N ASP A 79 5.54 11.44 -35.37
CA ASP A 79 7.00 11.52 -35.20
C ASP A 79 7.43 11.95 -33.76
N SER A 80 8.75 12.03 -33.50
CA SER A 80 9.54 12.82 -32.52
C SER A 80 8.81 13.64 -31.40
N THR A 81 9.31 13.79 -30.16
CA THR A 81 10.70 14.10 -29.72
C THR A 81 10.90 13.87 -28.19
N CYS A 82 12.13 14.03 -27.70
CA CYS A 82 12.61 13.74 -26.34
C CYS A 82 12.32 14.79 -25.23
N ALA A 83 12.21 14.33 -23.96
CA ALA A 83 12.88 14.90 -22.77
C ALA A 83 12.74 13.95 -21.56
N GLY A 84 13.71 13.95 -20.63
CA GLY A 84 13.88 12.95 -19.55
C GLY A 84 12.73 12.81 -18.54
N GLY A 85 12.76 11.82 -17.63
CA GLY A 85 13.81 10.83 -17.38
C GLY A 85 13.85 10.47 -15.90
N GLU A 86 13.32 9.30 -15.55
CA GLU A 86 13.40 8.74 -14.20
C GLU A 86 13.27 7.20 -14.24
N SER A 87 13.85 6.52 -13.25
CA SER A 87 14.10 5.08 -13.19
C SER A 87 12.94 4.16 -13.62
N GLY A 88 12.93 3.78 -14.89
CA GLY A 88 11.92 2.91 -15.49
C GLY A 88 11.98 1.47 -15.00
N LYS A 89 11.27 1.16 -13.90
CA LYS A 89 10.72 -0.20 -13.68
C LYS A 89 9.92 -0.56 -14.94
N ALA A 90 10.17 -1.73 -15.53
CA ALA A 90 9.59 -2.09 -16.81
C ALA A 90 8.04 -2.17 -16.75
N TYR A 91 7.38 -1.14 -17.28
CA TYR A 91 5.94 -1.10 -17.48
C TYR A 91 5.58 -1.56 -18.90
N THR A 92 4.44 -2.23 -19.06
CA THR A 92 3.94 -2.59 -20.39
C THR A 92 3.23 -1.40 -21.03
N LYS A 93 3.17 -1.36 -22.37
CA LYS A 93 2.42 -0.33 -23.08
C LYS A 93 0.94 -0.32 -22.68
N ASP A 94 0.35 -1.50 -22.49
CA ASP A 94 -1.03 -1.69 -22.05
C ASP A 94 -1.31 -1.15 -20.64
N GLN A 95 -0.30 -1.09 -19.77
CA GLN A 95 -0.41 -0.46 -18.44
C GLN A 95 -0.49 1.06 -18.57
N VAL A 96 0.34 1.67 -19.42
CA VAL A 96 0.34 3.12 -19.67
C VAL A 96 -0.94 3.57 -20.35
N ASP A 97 -1.37 2.86 -21.40
CA ASP A 97 -2.60 3.16 -22.13
C ASP A 97 -3.84 3.03 -21.22
N GLY A 98 -3.85 2.05 -20.29
CA GLY A 98 -4.91 1.89 -19.29
C GLY A 98 -4.95 2.96 -18.19
N VAL A 99 -3.78 3.46 -17.77
CA VAL A 99 -3.71 4.61 -16.83
C VAL A 99 -4.23 5.88 -17.52
N LEU A 100 -3.81 6.10 -18.76
CA LEU A 100 -4.26 7.22 -19.59
C LEU A 100 -5.77 7.19 -19.84
N SER A 101 -6.39 6.02 -20.05
CA SER A 101 -7.85 5.94 -20.22
C SER A 101 -8.59 6.33 -18.96
N ILE A 102 -8.21 5.80 -17.79
CA ILE A 102 -8.87 6.11 -16.50
C ILE A 102 -8.70 7.59 -16.14
N ASN A 103 -7.51 8.16 -16.37
CA ASN A 103 -7.25 9.56 -16.08
C ASN A 103 -8.04 10.51 -17.01
N LYS A 104 -8.40 10.07 -18.23
CA LYS A 104 -9.25 10.81 -19.18
C LYS A 104 -10.76 10.67 -18.93
N CYS A 105 -11.21 9.57 -18.31
CA CYS A 105 -12.60 9.41 -17.92
C CYS A 105 -13.02 10.45 -16.87
N LYS A 106 -14.24 10.97 -17.03
CA LYS A 106 -14.88 11.95 -16.14
C LYS A 106 -16.05 11.36 -15.35
N ASN A 107 -16.79 10.44 -15.96
CA ASN A 107 -17.90 9.78 -15.30
C ASN A 107 -17.39 8.64 -14.39
N TYR A 108 -17.86 8.54 -13.14
CA TYR A 108 -17.46 7.46 -12.23
C TYR A 108 -17.84 6.06 -12.76
N TYR A 109 -18.94 5.96 -13.51
CA TYR A 109 -19.34 4.74 -14.20
C TYR A 109 -18.31 4.33 -15.29
N GLU A 110 -17.77 5.29 -16.05
CA GLU A 110 -16.72 5.05 -17.05
C GLU A 110 -15.37 4.70 -16.39
N VAL A 111 -15.03 5.34 -15.27
CA VAL A 111 -13.81 5.03 -14.48
C VAL A 111 -13.83 3.58 -13.99
N LEU A 112 -15.00 3.07 -13.57
CA LEU A 112 -15.17 1.66 -13.20
C LEU A 112 -15.44 0.73 -14.40
N GLY A 113 -15.74 1.26 -15.59
CA GLY A 113 -16.07 0.48 -16.78
C GLY A 113 -17.42 -0.25 -16.68
N VAL A 114 -18.41 0.35 -16.03
CA VAL A 114 -19.77 -0.19 -15.82
C VAL A 114 -20.83 0.72 -16.43
N THR A 115 -22.04 0.19 -16.64
CA THR A 115 -23.20 0.99 -17.05
C THR A 115 -23.84 1.71 -15.86
N LYS A 116 -24.67 2.73 -16.13
CA LYS A 116 -25.41 3.46 -15.08
C LYS A 116 -26.36 2.55 -14.29
N ASP A 117 -26.88 1.51 -14.93
CA ASP A 117 -27.81 0.52 -14.36
C ASP A 117 -27.11 -0.61 -13.58
N ALA A 118 -25.78 -0.57 -13.42
CA ALA A 118 -25.03 -1.62 -12.75
C ALA A 118 -25.41 -1.77 -11.26
N GLY A 119 -25.62 -3.01 -10.81
CA GLY A 119 -25.87 -3.32 -9.41
C GLY A 119 -24.60 -3.26 -8.55
N ASP A 120 -24.78 -3.24 -7.22
CA ASP A 120 -23.68 -3.08 -6.26
C ASP A 120 -22.64 -4.22 -6.34
N GLU A 121 -23.10 -5.44 -6.66
CA GLU A 121 -22.21 -6.58 -6.90
C GLU A 121 -21.34 -6.41 -8.16
N ASP A 122 -21.82 -5.70 -9.19
CA ASP A 122 -21.03 -5.45 -10.40
C ASP A 122 -20.07 -4.28 -10.22
N LEU A 123 -20.46 -3.24 -9.46
CA LEU A 123 -19.54 -2.20 -8.97
C LEU A 123 -18.38 -2.81 -8.17
N LYS A 124 -18.68 -3.75 -7.27
CA LYS A 124 -17.72 -4.46 -6.42
C LYS A 124 -16.78 -5.38 -7.22
N LYS A 125 -17.30 -6.09 -8.24
CA LYS A 125 -16.47 -6.88 -9.18
C LYS A 125 -15.57 -5.98 -10.03
N ALA A 126 -16.09 -4.87 -10.54
CA ALA A 126 -15.35 -3.91 -11.35
C ALA A 126 -14.20 -3.26 -10.56
N TYR A 127 -14.50 -2.74 -9.37
CA TYR A 127 -13.50 -2.20 -8.45
C TYR A 127 -12.42 -3.24 -8.11
N ARG A 128 -12.80 -4.48 -7.75
CA ARG A 128 -11.85 -5.58 -7.48
C ARG A 128 -10.89 -5.82 -8.65
N LYS A 129 -11.41 -5.85 -9.88
CA LYS A 129 -10.63 -6.08 -11.11
C LYS A 129 -9.68 -4.93 -11.42
N LEU A 130 -10.12 -3.68 -11.24
CA LEU A 130 -9.32 -2.48 -11.51
C LEU A 130 -8.26 -2.24 -10.43
N ALA A 131 -8.62 -2.38 -9.15
CA ALA A 131 -7.68 -2.23 -8.03
C ALA A 131 -6.49 -3.19 -8.17
N LEU A 132 -6.71 -4.45 -8.58
CA LEU A 132 -5.63 -5.41 -8.84
C LEU A 132 -4.76 -5.07 -10.07
N LYS A 133 -5.33 -4.40 -11.08
CA LYS A 133 -4.62 -4.00 -12.32
C LYS A 133 -3.82 -2.70 -12.17
N PHE A 134 -4.28 -1.79 -11.31
CA PHE A 134 -3.71 -0.46 -11.08
C PHE A 134 -3.09 -0.28 -9.70
N HIS A 135 -2.92 -1.37 -8.93
CA HIS A 135 -2.24 -1.35 -7.64
C HIS A 135 -0.81 -0.76 -7.76
N PRO A 136 -0.40 0.19 -6.91
CA PRO A 136 0.87 0.90 -7.05
C PRO A 136 2.12 0.00 -6.96
N ASP A 137 2.01 -1.16 -6.29
CA ASP A 137 3.08 -2.17 -6.23
C ASP A 137 3.22 -3.01 -7.52
N LYS A 138 2.16 -3.09 -8.35
CA LYS A 138 2.13 -3.92 -9.57
C LYS A 138 2.20 -3.11 -10.86
N ASN A 139 1.68 -1.88 -10.84
CA ASN A 139 1.69 -0.98 -11.99
C ASN A 139 2.50 0.27 -11.67
N HIS A 140 3.69 0.34 -12.27
CA HIS A 140 4.65 1.43 -12.09
C HIS A 140 4.60 2.46 -13.24
N ALA A 141 3.53 2.47 -14.04
CA ALA A 141 3.34 3.45 -15.10
C ALA A 141 3.14 4.87 -14.52
N PRO A 142 3.61 5.92 -15.21
CA PRO A 142 3.42 7.30 -14.77
C PRO A 142 1.92 7.63 -14.66
N GLY A 143 1.50 8.18 -13.51
CA GLY A 143 0.10 8.50 -13.21
C GLY A 143 -0.76 7.32 -12.71
N ALA A 144 -0.17 6.14 -12.46
CA ALA A 144 -0.90 4.97 -11.94
C ALA A 144 -1.55 5.26 -10.56
N THR A 145 -0.86 6.00 -9.69
CA THR A 145 -1.39 6.45 -8.39
C THR A 145 -2.65 7.30 -8.53
N ASP A 146 -2.69 8.21 -9.51
CA ASP A 146 -3.85 9.09 -9.72
C ASP A 146 -5.03 8.31 -10.32
N ALA A 147 -4.75 7.37 -11.23
CA ALA A 147 -5.76 6.44 -11.74
C ALA A 147 -6.33 5.55 -10.62
N PHE A 148 -5.49 5.06 -9.71
CA PHE A 148 -5.92 4.28 -8.54
C PHE A 148 -6.81 5.10 -7.59
N LYS A 149 -6.43 6.36 -7.30
CA LYS A 149 -7.26 7.30 -6.53
C LYS A 149 -8.61 7.56 -7.21
N LYS A 150 -8.64 7.78 -8.53
CA LYS A 150 -9.90 7.92 -9.30
C LYS A 150 -10.78 6.67 -9.17
N ILE A 151 -10.23 5.47 -9.29
CA ILE A 151 -10.96 4.21 -9.09
C ILE A 151 -11.54 4.11 -7.66
N GLY A 152 -10.76 4.47 -6.65
CA GLY A 152 -11.20 4.50 -5.24
C GLY A 152 -12.36 5.48 -5.02
N ASN A 153 -12.22 6.72 -5.47
CA ASN A 153 -13.24 7.76 -5.35
C ASN A 153 -14.54 7.38 -6.09
N ALA A 154 -14.43 6.85 -7.31
CA ALA A 154 -15.57 6.39 -8.09
C ALA A 154 -16.37 5.30 -7.35
N TYR A 155 -15.68 4.31 -6.75
CA TYR A 155 -16.35 3.30 -5.94
C TYR A 155 -16.90 3.87 -4.63
N ALA A 156 -16.18 4.74 -3.92
CA ALA A 156 -16.65 5.33 -2.67
C ALA A 156 -17.93 6.19 -2.82
N VAL A 157 -18.15 6.79 -4.00
CA VAL A 157 -19.38 7.50 -4.34
C VAL A 157 -20.47 6.53 -4.82
N LEU A 158 -20.16 5.61 -5.74
CA LEU A 158 -21.16 4.74 -6.37
C LEU A 158 -21.63 3.57 -5.48
N SER A 159 -20.81 3.11 -4.52
CA SER A 159 -21.18 2.01 -3.61
C SER A 159 -22.12 2.42 -2.48
N ASN A 160 -22.30 3.72 -2.24
CA ASN A 160 -23.30 4.22 -1.29
C ASN A 160 -24.52 4.72 -2.08
N PRO A 161 -25.74 4.16 -1.86
CA PRO A 161 -26.91 4.49 -2.67
C PRO A 161 -27.34 5.96 -2.55
N GLU A 162 -27.09 6.60 -1.40
CA GLU A 162 -27.41 8.02 -1.18
C GLU A 162 -26.44 8.92 -1.95
N LYS A 163 -25.13 8.63 -1.89
CA LYS A 163 -24.10 9.36 -2.64
C LYS A 163 -24.23 9.14 -4.16
N ARG A 164 -24.53 7.91 -4.59
CA ARG A 164 -24.83 7.56 -5.98
C ARG A 164 -26.02 8.38 -6.51
N LYS A 165 -27.11 8.46 -5.74
CA LYS A 165 -28.28 9.26 -6.10
C LYS A 165 -27.96 10.76 -6.18
N GLN A 166 -27.17 11.29 -5.25
CA GLN A 166 -26.70 12.68 -5.32
C GLN A 166 -25.86 12.94 -6.57
N TYR A 167 -24.90 12.06 -6.88
CA TYR A 167 -24.08 12.14 -8.10
C TYR A 167 -24.92 12.06 -9.39
N ASP A 168 -25.87 11.14 -9.46
CA ASP A 168 -26.78 10.96 -10.59
C ASP A 168 -27.73 12.16 -10.82
N LEU A 169 -27.99 12.95 -9.77
CA LEU A 169 -28.80 14.18 -9.83
C LEU A 169 -27.97 15.42 -10.15
N THR A 170 -26.74 15.53 -9.63
CA THR A 170 -25.88 16.71 -9.80
C THR A 170 -25.23 16.77 -11.18
N GLY A 171 -24.99 15.63 -11.85
CA GLY A 171 -24.59 15.61 -13.25
C GLY A 171 -23.19 16.19 -13.50
N ASN A 172 -22.17 15.39 -13.16
CA ASN A 172 -20.73 15.65 -13.28
C ASN A 172 -20.04 16.53 -12.22
N GLU A 173 -18.75 16.25 -12.10
CA GLU A 173 -17.84 16.54 -10.99
C GLU A 173 -17.48 18.04 -10.76
N ASP A 174 -17.68 18.89 -11.77
CA ASP A 174 -17.09 20.24 -11.81
C ASP A 174 -17.90 21.35 -11.06
N GLN A 175 -19.08 21.05 -10.50
CA GLN A 175 -19.94 22.07 -9.87
C GLN A 175 -20.09 21.95 -8.33
N ALA A 176 -19.46 20.95 -7.69
CA ALA A 176 -19.45 20.82 -6.23
C ALA A 176 -18.34 21.66 -5.54
N CYS A 177 -17.33 22.09 -6.29
CA CYS A 177 -16.11 22.74 -5.76
C CYS A 177 -16.04 24.25 -5.97
N ASN A 178 -17.08 24.89 -6.55
CA ASN A 178 -17.04 26.30 -6.96
C ASN A 178 -18.23 27.14 -6.46
N HIS A 179 -18.86 26.76 -5.33
CA HIS A 179 -19.88 27.60 -4.70
C HIS A 179 -19.25 28.67 -3.80
N GLN A 180 -18.82 29.77 -4.41
CA GLN A 180 -18.36 30.94 -3.67
C GLN A 180 -19.55 31.73 -3.11
N ASN A 181 -20.04 31.36 -1.92
CA ASN A 181 -20.44 32.40 -0.96
C ASN A 181 -20.56 32.00 0.51
N ASN A 182 -20.05 32.91 1.34
CA ASN A 182 -20.53 33.30 2.67
C ASN A 182 -20.40 32.32 3.88
N GLY A 183 -19.27 32.44 4.60
CA GLY A 183 -19.31 32.58 6.06
C GLY A 183 -18.96 31.36 6.95
N ARG A 184 -17.74 31.39 7.50
CA ARG A 184 -17.24 30.66 8.69
C ARG A 184 -17.15 29.12 8.63
N PHE A 185 -15.99 28.65 9.14
CA PHE A 185 -15.59 27.27 9.51
C PHE A 185 -15.18 26.28 8.39
N ASN A 186 -14.10 25.56 8.70
CA ASN A 186 -13.56 24.34 8.08
C ASN A 186 -13.41 24.32 6.55
N PHE A 187 -12.33 24.95 6.07
CA PHE A 187 -11.67 24.48 4.85
C PHE A 187 -11.18 23.03 5.06
N HIS A 188 -11.25 22.20 4.01
CA HIS A 188 -10.68 20.84 3.95
C HIS A 188 -11.45 19.67 4.61
N ARG A 189 -12.78 19.55 4.39
CA ARG A 189 -13.53 18.30 4.72
C ARG A 189 -14.74 17.97 3.83
N GLY A 190 -14.81 18.51 2.60
CA GLY A 190 -16.01 18.41 1.75
C GLY A 190 -15.94 17.47 0.54
N CYS A 191 -14.75 17.07 0.07
CA CYS A 191 -14.57 16.34 -1.20
C CYS A 191 -13.65 15.12 -1.10
N GLU A 192 -13.24 14.74 0.10
CA GLU A 192 -12.45 13.52 0.34
C GLU A 192 -13.38 12.51 1.03
N ALA A 193 -13.38 11.26 0.56
CA ALA A 193 -14.10 10.21 1.27
C ALA A 193 -13.46 10.02 2.66
N ASP A 194 -14.25 9.82 3.71
CA ASP A 194 -13.76 9.50 5.08
C ASP A 194 -13.00 8.15 5.16
N ILE A 195 -12.67 7.53 4.01
CA ILE A 195 -11.96 6.27 3.85
C ILE A 195 -10.99 6.47 2.67
N THR A 196 -9.69 6.34 2.90
CA THR A 196 -8.73 6.43 1.79
C THR A 196 -8.88 5.23 0.83
N PRO A 197 -8.54 5.36 -0.47
CA PRO A 197 -8.51 4.22 -1.39
C PRO A 197 -7.68 3.03 -0.87
N GLU A 198 -6.62 3.34 -0.11
CA GLU A 198 -5.75 2.40 0.58
C GLU A 198 -6.46 1.70 1.75
N ASP A 199 -7.19 2.43 2.61
CA ASP A 199 -7.99 1.84 3.69
C ASP A 199 -9.11 0.94 3.15
N LEU A 200 -9.81 1.41 2.11
CA LEU A 200 -10.85 0.63 1.42
C LEU A 200 -10.28 -0.67 0.81
N PHE A 201 -9.07 -0.61 0.27
CA PHE A 201 -8.36 -1.78 -0.24
C PHE A 201 -7.94 -2.73 0.90
N ASN A 202 -7.41 -2.20 2.01
CA ASN A 202 -7.03 -2.98 3.18
C ASN A 202 -8.22 -3.72 3.82
N ILE A 203 -9.38 -3.07 3.91
CA ILE A 203 -10.65 -3.65 4.38
C ILE A 203 -11.11 -4.85 3.50
N PHE A 204 -10.71 -4.89 2.22
CA PHE A 204 -11.23 -5.86 1.25
C PHE A 204 -10.22 -6.93 0.81
N PHE A 205 -8.92 -6.63 0.83
CA PHE A 205 -7.83 -7.49 0.37
C PHE A 205 -6.81 -7.84 1.47
N GLY A 206 -6.84 -7.16 2.62
CA GLY A 206 -5.85 -7.28 3.71
C GLY A 206 -5.86 -8.59 4.51
N GLY A 207 -6.68 -9.57 4.13
CA GLY A 207 -6.48 -10.97 4.54
C GLY A 207 -6.62 -11.27 6.03
N GLY A 208 -7.55 -10.61 6.73
CA GLY A 208 -7.82 -10.85 8.16
C GLY A 208 -9.30 -11.08 8.45
N PHE A 209 -9.83 -12.26 8.12
CA PHE A 209 -11.13 -12.69 8.67
C PHE A 209 -11.03 -12.80 10.20
N PRO A 210 -12.02 -12.25 10.92
CA PRO A 210 -12.94 -13.15 11.59
C PRO A 210 -14.38 -13.00 11.07
N SER A 211 -15.10 -14.12 11.06
CA SER A 211 -16.55 -14.16 10.89
C SER A 211 -17.22 -13.39 12.04
N GLY A 212 -18.05 -12.39 11.71
CA GLY A 212 -18.86 -11.66 12.72
C GLY A 212 -19.11 -10.19 12.38
N SER A 213 -20.18 -9.93 11.63
CA SER A 213 -20.95 -8.66 11.59
C SER A 213 -20.18 -7.33 11.58
N VAL A 214 -19.96 -6.75 10.39
CA VAL A 214 -19.50 -5.35 10.24
C VAL A 214 -20.45 -4.52 9.38
N HIS A 215 -21.53 -4.06 10.03
CA HIS A 215 -22.08 -2.72 9.85
C HIS A 215 -22.22 -2.16 11.30
N SER A 216 -21.75 -0.98 11.68
CA SER A 216 -21.50 0.22 10.87
C SER A 216 -20.31 1.03 11.41
N PHE A 217 -19.56 1.70 10.53
CA PHE A 217 -18.73 2.83 10.93
C PHE A 217 -19.64 4.04 11.20
N SER A 218 -19.84 4.33 12.50
CA SER A 218 -20.50 5.56 12.95
C SER A 218 -19.48 6.69 13.02
N ASN A 219 -19.77 7.80 12.34
CA ASN A 219 -18.95 9.00 12.37
C ASN A 219 -19.67 10.06 13.25
N GLY A 220 -19.31 10.21 14.52
CA GLY A 220 -19.88 11.31 15.33
C GLY A 220 -19.80 11.17 16.86
N ARG A 221 -19.18 12.18 17.49
CA ARG A 221 -19.17 12.46 18.95
C ARG A 221 -20.54 12.36 19.62
N ALA A 222 -20.54 11.94 20.89
CA ALA A 222 -21.70 11.83 21.76
C ALA A 222 -22.49 13.15 21.95
N GLY A 223 -23.82 13.04 22.05
CA GLY A 223 -24.76 14.12 22.34
C GLY A 223 -26.15 13.59 22.74
N TYR A 224 -26.71 14.15 23.80
CA TYR A 224 -27.81 13.62 24.64
C TYR A 224 -29.24 13.74 24.03
N SER A 225 -30.01 12.65 24.09
CA SER A 225 -31.48 12.54 24.36
C SER A 225 -32.60 13.13 23.45
N HIS A 226 -33.78 12.48 23.59
CA HIS A 226 -35.18 12.81 23.23
C HIS A 226 -35.72 12.81 21.77
N HIS A 227 -36.27 11.63 21.40
CA HIS A 227 -37.72 11.34 21.18
C HIS A 227 -38.56 12.00 20.05
N HIS A 228 -39.56 11.22 19.59
CA HIS A 228 -40.62 11.42 18.59
C HIS A 228 -40.30 11.14 17.09
N GLN A 229 -41.19 10.59 16.24
CA GLN A 229 -42.40 9.76 16.43
C GLN A 229 -42.96 9.26 15.05
N HIS A 230 -43.33 7.97 14.93
CA HIS A 230 -44.03 7.30 13.79
C HIS A 230 -43.28 7.27 12.42
N ARG A 231 -43.57 6.38 11.43
CA ARG A 231 -44.80 5.60 11.10
C ARG A 231 -44.49 4.33 10.24
N HIS A 232 -45.42 3.35 10.24
CA HIS A 232 -45.61 2.08 9.43
C HIS A 232 -44.78 1.82 8.14
N SER A 233 -44.57 0.61 7.59
CA SER A 233 -45.14 -0.78 7.68
C SER A 233 -44.07 -1.80 7.15
N GLY A 234 -44.09 -3.14 7.26
CA GLY A 234 -45.07 -4.19 7.61
C GLY A 234 -44.48 -5.59 7.26
N HIS A 235 -45.28 -6.67 7.36
CA HIS A 235 -44.96 -8.10 7.14
C HIS A 235 -44.12 -8.88 8.20
N GLU A 236 -44.84 -9.39 9.21
CA GLU A 236 -45.01 -10.84 9.50
C GLU A 236 -43.81 -11.81 9.40
N ARG A 237 -43.47 -12.42 10.55
CA ARG A 237 -43.92 -13.79 10.89
C ARG A 237 -43.86 -14.07 12.41
N GLU A 238 -44.79 -14.90 12.87
CA GLU A 238 -44.75 -15.63 14.16
C GLU A 238 -43.49 -16.54 14.22
N GLU A 239 -42.98 -17.05 15.34
CA GLU A 239 -43.41 -17.19 16.75
C GLU A 239 -42.14 -16.98 17.63
N GLU A 240 -42.06 -17.01 18.97
CA GLU A 240 -42.93 -17.44 20.08
C GLU A 240 -42.60 -16.58 21.34
N ARG A 241 -42.97 -17.01 22.56
CA ARG A 241 -42.59 -16.39 23.84
C ARG A 241 -41.65 -17.28 24.67
N GLY A 242 -40.38 -16.91 24.74
CA GLY A 242 -39.43 -17.42 25.75
C GLY A 242 -39.13 -16.38 26.84
N ASP A 243 -39.29 -16.75 28.11
CA ASP A 243 -39.25 -15.86 29.28
C ASP A 243 -37.82 -15.46 29.74
N GLY A 244 -37.74 -14.39 30.55
CA GLY A 244 -36.79 -14.30 31.66
C GLY A 244 -35.30 -14.14 31.36
N GLY A 245 -34.85 -12.89 31.13
CA GLY A 245 -33.48 -12.42 31.43
C GLY A 245 -32.31 -12.93 30.58
N PHE A 246 -32.38 -14.14 30.01
CA PHE A 246 -31.25 -14.78 29.33
C PHE A 246 -30.82 -14.06 28.04
N SER A 247 -31.75 -13.38 27.35
CA SER A 247 -31.46 -12.53 26.20
C SER A 247 -30.55 -11.34 26.54
N VAL A 248 -30.72 -10.74 27.73
CA VAL A 248 -29.87 -9.66 28.23
C VAL A 248 -28.46 -10.19 28.55
N PHE A 249 -28.34 -11.40 29.11
CA PHE A 249 -27.04 -12.03 29.33
C PHE A 249 -26.31 -12.33 28.00
N ILE A 250 -27.01 -12.81 26.97
CA ILE A 250 -26.43 -13.02 25.63
C ILE A 250 -26.00 -11.70 24.99
N GLN A 251 -26.79 -10.63 25.16
CA GLN A 251 -26.47 -9.30 24.62
C GLN A 251 -25.28 -8.62 25.35
N LEU A 252 -25.13 -8.84 26.66
CA LEU A 252 -24.03 -8.30 27.46
C LEU A 252 -22.77 -9.17 27.44
N MET A 253 -22.87 -10.47 27.10
CA MET A 253 -21.73 -11.40 27.06
C MET A 253 -20.53 -10.86 26.26
N PRO A 254 -20.67 -10.31 25.03
CA PRO A 254 -19.55 -9.73 24.30
C PRO A 254 -18.85 -8.59 25.05
N ILE A 255 -19.61 -7.75 25.75
CA ILE A 255 -19.09 -6.61 26.53
C ILE A 255 -18.36 -7.14 27.78
N VAL A 256 -18.96 -8.11 28.49
CA VAL A 256 -18.35 -8.74 29.67
C VAL A 256 -17.07 -9.48 29.30
N VAL A 257 -17.04 -10.18 28.16
CA VAL A 257 -15.83 -10.83 27.63
C VAL A 257 -14.76 -9.81 27.27
N LEU A 258 -15.09 -8.70 26.60
CA LEU A 258 -14.12 -7.63 26.30
C LEU A 258 -13.55 -6.99 27.57
N ILE A 259 -14.38 -6.75 28.59
CA ILE A 259 -13.95 -6.24 29.90
C ILE A 259 -13.04 -7.26 30.59
N LEU A 260 -13.42 -8.54 30.63
CA LEU A 260 -12.59 -9.61 31.19
C LEU A 260 -11.25 -9.76 30.47
N VAL A 261 -11.24 -9.74 29.13
CA VAL A 261 -10.00 -9.83 28.33
C VAL A 261 -9.11 -8.60 28.59
N SER A 262 -9.69 -7.39 28.72
CA SER A 262 -8.95 -6.18 29.06
C SER A 262 -8.33 -6.25 30.46
N LEU A 263 -9.09 -6.71 31.46
CA LEU A 263 -8.62 -6.88 32.84
C LEU A 263 -7.56 -7.99 32.97
N LEU A 264 -7.78 -9.14 32.31
CA LEU A 264 -6.81 -10.24 32.25
C LEU A 264 -5.53 -9.81 31.53
N SER A 265 -5.64 -9.00 30.48
CA SER A 265 -4.47 -8.42 29.80
C SER A 265 -3.67 -7.52 30.74
N GLN A 266 -4.34 -6.66 31.53
CA GLN A 266 -3.67 -5.80 32.52
C GLN A 266 -2.96 -6.61 33.63
N LEU A 267 -3.52 -7.74 34.05
CA LEU A 267 -2.87 -8.67 35.00
C LEU A 267 -1.66 -9.41 34.40
N MET A 268 -1.58 -9.50 33.07
CA MET A 268 -0.47 -10.13 32.34
C MET A 268 0.61 -9.14 31.86
N VAL A 269 0.42 -7.83 32.05
CA VAL A 269 1.48 -6.84 31.81
C VAL A 269 2.48 -6.91 32.97
N SER A 270 3.52 -7.73 32.80
CA SER A 270 4.69 -7.66 33.65
C SER A 270 5.40 -6.31 33.47
N ASN A 271 5.82 -5.70 34.58
CA ASN A 271 6.66 -4.50 34.52
C ASN A 271 8.02 -4.88 33.92
N PRO A 272 8.59 -4.07 33.00
CA PRO A 272 9.91 -4.35 32.44
C PRO A 272 10.98 -4.34 33.56
N PRO A 273 12.01 -5.20 33.50
CA PRO A 273 12.98 -5.33 34.59
C PRO A 273 13.89 -4.08 34.76
N TYR A 274 13.96 -3.21 33.75
CA TYR A 274 14.73 -1.96 33.76
C TYR A 274 13.99 -0.80 33.06
N SER A 275 14.54 0.40 33.22
CA SER A 275 14.20 1.59 32.42
C SER A 275 15.43 2.46 32.15
N LEU A 276 15.51 3.09 30.98
CA LEU A 276 16.61 4.04 30.64
C LEU A 276 16.49 5.40 31.35
N TYR A 277 15.33 5.68 31.96
CA TYR A 277 15.02 6.90 32.68
C TYR A 277 14.43 6.54 34.05
N PRO A 278 14.65 7.34 35.11
CA PRO A 278 14.14 7.04 36.43
C PRO A 278 12.61 7.05 36.45
N ARG A 279 11.98 6.02 37.02
CA ARG A 279 10.52 5.91 37.14
C ARG A 279 10.11 5.61 38.58
N SER A 280 9.76 6.67 39.32
CA SER A 280 9.30 6.53 40.71
C SER A 280 8.03 5.67 40.85
N GLY A 281 7.14 5.70 39.84
CA GLY A 281 5.87 4.95 39.87
C GLY A 281 6.00 3.43 39.74
N SER A 282 7.07 2.92 39.12
CA SER A 282 7.35 1.48 38.99
C SER A 282 8.40 0.97 40.00
N GLY A 283 8.93 1.85 40.85
CA GLY A 283 10.02 1.55 41.78
C GLY A 283 11.43 1.65 41.18
N GLN A 284 11.54 1.88 39.87
CA GLN A 284 12.80 1.87 39.10
C GLN A 284 13.61 3.14 39.38
N THR A 285 14.36 3.09 40.48
CA THR A 285 15.07 4.23 41.09
C THR A 285 16.54 3.94 41.35
N ILE A 286 16.94 2.66 41.41
CA ILE A 286 18.34 2.28 41.63
C ILE A 286 19.09 2.42 40.32
N LYS A 287 20.10 3.30 40.30
CA LYS A 287 21.02 3.46 39.17
C LYS A 287 21.98 2.26 39.07
N MET A 288 22.04 1.67 37.89
CA MET A 288 23.00 0.65 37.45
C MET A 288 23.74 1.14 36.19
N GLN A 289 24.81 0.44 35.82
CA GLN A 289 25.60 0.72 34.62
C GLN A 289 26.01 -0.60 33.96
N THR A 290 25.95 -0.70 32.63
CA THR A 290 26.31 -1.91 31.88
C THR A 290 27.83 -2.07 31.73
N GLU A 291 28.31 -3.31 31.60
CA GLU A 291 29.75 -3.60 31.51
C GLU A 291 30.42 -3.12 30.21
N ASN A 292 29.77 -3.21 29.03
CA ASN A 292 30.44 -2.92 27.75
C ASN A 292 30.41 -1.44 27.37
N LEU A 293 29.21 -0.87 27.22
CA LEU A 293 29.00 0.50 26.74
C LEU A 293 28.91 1.51 27.88
N GLY A 294 28.88 1.06 29.13
CA GLY A 294 28.72 1.93 30.30
C GLY A 294 27.36 2.64 30.35
N VAL A 295 26.31 2.03 29.80
CA VAL A 295 24.97 2.63 29.71
C VAL A 295 24.33 2.69 31.09
N VAL A 296 23.84 3.87 31.47
CA VAL A 296 23.11 4.06 32.72
C VAL A 296 21.66 3.59 32.56
N TYR A 297 21.22 2.71 33.46
CA TYR A 297 19.83 2.24 33.53
C TYR A 297 19.33 2.20 34.97
N TYR A 298 18.01 2.13 35.14
CA TYR A 298 17.32 2.17 36.43
C TYR A 298 16.55 0.89 36.68
N VAL A 299 16.69 0.34 37.89
CA VAL A 299 16.11 -0.96 38.27
C VAL A 299 15.39 -0.90 39.61
N ASN A 300 14.62 -1.95 39.88
CA ASN A 300 13.94 -2.19 41.16
C ASN A 300 14.90 -2.74 42.22
N LYS A 301 14.47 -2.69 43.49
CA LYS A 301 15.27 -3.13 44.65
C LYS A 301 15.72 -4.60 44.55
N ASP A 302 14.83 -5.45 44.04
CA ASP A 302 15.04 -6.90 43.98
C ASP A 302 15.83 -7.37 42.75
N PHE A 303 16.14 -6.46 41.81
CA PHE A 303 16.80 -6.78 40.55
C PHE A 303 18.13 -7.54 40.73
N LYS A 304 18.96 -7.13 41.72
CA LYS A 304 20.23 -7.80 42.03
C LYS A 304 20.07 -9.21 42.61
N ASN A 305 18.89 -9.56 43.11
CA ASN A 305 18.58 -10.89 43.62
C ASN A 305 18.07 -11.81 42.50
N GLU A 306 17.26 -11.26 41.59
CA GLU A 306 16.62 -11.96 40.47
C GLU A 306 17.55 -12.18 39.27
N TYR A 307 18.35 -11.17 38.89
CA TYR A 307 19.21 -11.20 37.70
C TYR A 307 20.70 -11.32 38.09
N LYS A 308 21.28 -12.50 37.87
CA LYS A 308 22.70 -12.80 38.14
C LYS A 308 23.35 -13.59 37.00
N GLY A 309 24.66 -13.44 36.84
CA GLY A 309 25.45 -14.16 35.84
C GLY A 309 24.90 -13.97 34.41
N MET A 310 24.65 -15.06 33.70
CA MET A 310 24.16 -15.03 32.31
C MET A 310 22.81 -14.28 32.15
N LEU A 311 21.94 -14.28 33.17
CA LEU A 311 20.69 -13.52 33.13
C LEU A 311 20.94 -12.01 33.20
N LEU A 312 21.92 -11.58 34.01
CA LEU A 312 22.33 -10.17 34.07
C LEU A 312 22.92 -9.74 32.74
N GLN A 313 23.85 -10.51 32.18
CA GLN A 313 24.48 -10.21 30.88
C GLN A 313 23.43 -10.11 29.74
N LYS A 314 22.39 -10.95 29.76
CA LYS A 314 21.28 -10.87 28.80
C LYS A 314 20.48 -9.58 28.97
N VAL A 315 20.21 -9.14 30.20
CA VAL A 315 19.52 -7.87 30.48
C VAL A 315 20.40 -6.68 30.08
N GLU A 316 21.68 -6.67 30.40
CA GLU A 316 22.58 -5.58 30.03
C GLU A 316 22.73 -5.43 28.52
N LYS A 317 22.82 -6.55 27.79
CA LYS A 317 22.77 -6.53 26.32
C LYS A 317 21.46 -5.92 25.80
N SER A 318 20.32 -6.24 26.41
CA SER A 318 19.02 -5.66 26.06
C SER A 318 18.97 -4.15 26.35
N VAL A 319 19.52 -3.71 27.48
CA VAL A 319 19.68 -2.28 27.84
C VAL A 319 20.54 -1.55 26.80
N GLU A 320 21.64 -2.15 26.34
CA GLU A 320 22.53 -1.60 25.33
C GLU A 320 21.86 -1.49 23.96
N GLU A 321 21.15 -2.54 23.51
CA GLU A 321 20.41 -2.55 22.25
C GLU A 321 19.27 -1.51 22.24
N ASP A 322 18.51 -1.40 23.33
CA ASP A 322 17.47 -0.38 23.53
C ASP A 322 18.04 1.04 23.54
N TYR A 323 19.17 1.24 24.23
CA TYR A 323 19.84 2.54 24.31
C TYR A 323 20.34 3.00 22.93
N VAL A 324 21.06 2.15 22.20
CA VAL A 324 21.52 2.45 20.83
C VAL A 324 20.33 2.75 19.92
N THR A 325 19.21 2.01 20.07
CA THR A 325 17.99 2.23 19.27
C THR A 325 17.31 3.56 19.62
N ASN A 326 17.23 3.92 20.89
CA ASN A 326 16.71 5.21 21.36
C ASN A 326 17.56 6.39 20.83
N ILE A 327 18.89 6.30 20.98
CA ILE A 327 19.84 7.30 20.46
C ILE A 327 19.72 7.43 18.92
N ARG A 328 19.63 6.32 18.18
CA ARG A 328 19.40 6.32 16.73
C ARG A 328 18.11 7.03 16.34
N ASN A 329 17.01 6.74 17.03
CA ASN A 329 15.70 7.35 16.78
C ASN A 329 15.69 8.85 17.12
N ASN A 330 16.39 9.27 18.18
CA ASN A 330 16.48 10.69 18.54
C ASN A 330 17.41 11.46 17.60
N CYS A 331 18.54 10.88 17.18
CA CYS A 331 19.38 11.46 16.13
C CYS A 331 18.59 11.64 14.81
N TRP A 332 17.75 10.68 14.43
CA TRP A 332 16.89 10.83 13.26
C TRP A 332 15.93 12.02 13.40
N LYS A 333 15.29 12.20 14.57
CA LYS A 333 14.43 13.36 14.86
C LYS A 333 15.19 14.69 14.84
N GLU A 334 16.36 14.77 15.48
CA GLU A 334 17.23 15.96 15.45
C GLU A 334 17.58 16.34 14.01
N ARG A 335 17.98 15.34 13.21
CA ARG A 335 18.36 15.53 11.81
C ARG A 335 17.19 15.96 10.94
N GLN A 336 16.01 15.38 11.15
CA GLN A 336 14.80 15.77 10.45
C GLN A 336 14.44 17.22 10.80
N GLN A 337 14.37 17.56 12.09
CA GLN A 337 14.09 18.92 12.58
C GLN A 337 15.08 19.96 12.00
N LYS A 338 16.37 19.64 11.95
CA LYS A 338 17.39 20.51 11.35
C LYS A 338 17.20 20.68 9.84
N THR A 339 16.86 19.59 9.14
CA THR A 339 16.60 19.60 7.70
C THR A 339 15.34 20.41 7.36
N ASP A 340 14.28 20.24 8.15
CA ASP A 340 13.00 20.96 7.99
C ASP A 340 13.17 22.47 8.22
N MET A 341 13.91 22.87 9.27
CA MET A 341 14.23 24.29 9.48
C MET A 341 15.13 24.86 8.36
N GLN A 342 16.09 24.10 7.85
CA GLN A 342 16.91 24.52 6.70
C GLN A 342 16.08 24.65 5.41
N TYR A 343 15.12 23.75 5.18
CA TYR A 343 14.20 23.82 4.04
C TYR A 343 13.29 25.04 4.15
N ALA A 344 12.64 25.23 5.31
CA ALA A 344 11.81 26.41 5.57
C ALA A 344 12.60 27.72 5.41
N ALA A 345 13.84 27.79 5.89
CA ALA A 345 14.70 28.96 5.72
C ALA A 345 14.99 29.27 4.23
N LYS A 346 15.16 28.24 3.38
CA LYS A 346 15.32 28.42 1.93
C LYS A 346 14.03 28.88 1.25
N VAL A 347 12.88 28.31 1.62
CA VAL A 347 11.56 28.66 1.05
C VAL A 347 11.19 30.12 1.38
N TYR A 348 11.31 30.52 2.65
CA TYR A 348 10.95 31.86 3.11
C TYR A 348 12.08 32.90 2.98
N ARG A 349 13.28 32.47 2.54
CA ARG A 349 14.51 33.29 2.48
C ARG A 349 14.86 33.98 3.81
N ASP A 350 14.62 33.31 4.93
CA ASP A 350 14.89 33.83 6.28
C ASP A 350 16.26 33.37 6.82
N ASP A 351 17.21 34.29 6.84
CA ASP A 351 18.55 34.08 7.40
C ASP A 351 18.57 33.84 8.92
N ARG A 352 17.55 34.30 9.67
CA ARG A 352 17.44 34.02 11.11
C ARG A 352 17.11 32.55 11.33
N LEU A 353 16.15 32.02 10.57
CA LEU A 353 15.78 30.61 10.60
C LEU A 353 16.94 29.71 10.12
N ARG A 354 17.70 30.16 9.11
CA ARG A 354 18.93 29.47 8.66
C ARG A 354 19.98 29.36 9.77
N LYS A 355 20.34 30.49 10.41
CA LYS A 355 21.28 30.50 11.55
C LYS A 355 20.76 29.66 12.73
N LYS A 356 19.45 29.70 13.00
CA LYS A 356 18.82 28.86 14.02
C LYS A 356 19.02 27.37 13.71
N ALA A 357 18.76 26.95 12.47
CA ALA A 357 18.96 25.57 12.05
C ALA A 357 20.44 25.14 12.11
N GLU A 358 21.37 26.01 11.71
CA GLU A 358 22.82 25.81 11.88
C GLU A 358 23.19 25.59 13.36
N SER A 359 22.64 26.42 14.27
CA SER A 359 22.87 26.37 15.72
C SER A 359 22.22 25.21 16.48
N LEU A 360 21.29 24.46 15.86
CA LEU A 360 20.72 23.26 16.49
C LEU A 360 21.84 22.25 16.77
N SER A 361 22.02 21.92 18.06
CA SER A 361 22.91 20.85 18.47
C SER A 361 22.31 19.49 18.06
N MET A 362 23.21 18.57 17.74
CA MET A 362 22.90 17.26 17.17
C MET A 362 23.49 16.20 18.11
N ASP A 363 23.18 16.31 19.40
CA ASP A 363 23.95 15.65 20.45
C ASP A 363 23.67 14.15 20.51
N ASN A 364 22.43 13.72 20.19
CA ASN A 364 22.15 12.29 19.99
C ASN A 364 22.87 11.75 18.74
N CYS A 365 23.05 12.55 17.68
CA CYS A 365 23.84 12.11 16.53
C CYS A 365 25.35 11.99 16.81
N LYS A 366 25.94 12.90 17.59
CA LYS A 366 27.33 12.78 18.05
C LYS A 366 27.52 11.50 18.89
N GLU A 367 26.58 11.21 19.77
CA GLU A 367 26.61 10.00 20.58
C GLU A 367 26.42 8.74 19.73
N LEU A 368 25.54 8.77 18.72
CA LEU A 368 25.42 7.67 17.75
C LEU A 368 26.71 7.41 16.98
N GLU A 369 27.44 8.47 16.61
CA GLU A 369 28.74 8.38 15.94
C GLU A 369 29.81 7.80 16.88
N ARG A 370 29.84 8.24 18.16
CA ARG A 370 30.69 7.66 19.20
C ARG A 370 30.45 6.16 19.35
N LEU A 371 29.19 5.75 19.52
CA LEU A 371 28.79 4.34 19.61
C LEU A 371 29.18 3.55 18.35
N THR A 372 28.97 4.11 17.16
CA THR A 372 29.32 3.47 15.89
C THR A 372 30.84 3.28 15.74
N SER A 373 31.65 4.21 16.28
CA SER A 373 33.11 4.09 16.26
C SER A 373 33.60 2.93 17.13
N ILE A 374 32.99 2.71 18.29
CA ILE A 374 33.29 1.58 19.19
C ILE A 374 33.00 0.24 18.50
N TYR A 375 31.84 0.09 17.84
CA TYR A 375 31.49 -1.12 17.11
C TYR A 375 32.28 -1.37 15.81
N ARG A 376 33.00 -0.37 15.29
CA ARG A 376 33.86 -0.51 14.09
C ARG A 376 35.33 -0.77 14.40
N GLY A 377 35.74 -0.60 15.65
CA GLY A 377 37.14 -0.73 16.09
C GLY A 377 37.42 -1.98 16.94
N GLY A 378 36.49 -2.94 17.00
CA GLY A 378 36.60 -4.21 17.73
C GLY A 378 36.66 -5.42 16.81
#